data_AF-A0A352UGD6-F1
#
_entry.id   AF-A0A352UGD6-F1
#
_cell.length_a   1.000
_cell.length_b   1.000
_cell.length_c   1.000
_cell.angle_alpha   90.00
_cell.angle_beta   90.00
_cell.angle_gamma   90.00
#
_symmetry.space_group_name_H-M   'P 1'
#
loop_
_entity.id
_entity.type
_entity.pdbx_description
1 polymer ?
#
loop_
_entity_poly.entity_id
_entity_poly.type
_entity_poly.pdbx_seq_one_letter_code
_entity_poly.pdbx_strand_id
1 'polypeptide(L)'
;VRDIIERLAKQNGGSFSPEDVVNSCLDLMGPITMSEESTRSALIQHVAKKGDLSLRKRESGKAEDERVAELLGLIAATKEYHRA
;
A
#
# COMPACT_ATOMS: atom_id res chain seq x y z
N VAL A 1 7.05 7.32 -4.49
CA VAL A 1 5.91 6.49 -4.97
C VAL A 1 6.34 5.48 -6.02
N ARG A 2 6.86 5.88 -7.20
CA ARG A 2 7.20 4.92 -8.28
C ARG A 2 8.22 3.84 -7.88
N ASP A 3 9.22 4.21 -7.07
CA ASP A 3 10.21 3.27 -6.50
C ASP A 3 9.54 2.20 -5.59
N ILE A 4 8.57 2.60 -4.75
CA ILE A 4 7.84 1.68 -3.87
C ILE A 4 7.01 0.69 -4.70
N ILE A 5 6.34 1.17 -5.76
CA ILE A 5 5.56 0.32 -6.69
C ILE A 5 6.47 -0.72 -7.36
N GLU A 6 7.66 -0.32 -7.79
CA GLU A 6 8.63 -1.26 -8.40
C GLU A 6 9.14 -2.30 -7.40
N ARG A 7 9.39 -1.91 -6.15
CA ARG A 7 9.79 -2.84 -5.08
C ARG A 7 8.67 -3.83 -4.76
N LEU A 8 7.43 -3.36 -4.60
CA LEU A 8 6.26 -4.22 -4.41
C LEU A 8 6.10 -5.21 -5.55
N ALA A 9 6.22 -4.77 -6.80
CA ALA A 9 6.06 -5.66 -7.93
C ALA A 9 7.13 -6.78 -8.00
N LYS A 10 8.31 -6.55 -7.42
CA LYS A 10 9.37 -7.57 -7.28
C LYS A 10 9.11 -8.52 -6.11
N GLN A 11 8.32 -8.10 -5.11
CA GLN A 11 7.92 -8.91 -3.97
C GLN A 11 6.71 -9.80 -4.32
N ASN A 12 6.62 -10.97 -3.70
CA ASN A 12 5.48 -11.90 -3.79
C ASN A 12 5.04 -12.25 -5.23
N GLY A 13 5.95 -12.12 -6.19
CA GLY A 13 5.66 -12.25 -7.61
C GLY A 13 4.62 -11.24 -8.13
N GLY A 14 4.41 -10.10 -7.47
CA GLY A 14 3.48 -9.06 -7.90
C GLY A 14 2.00 -9.35 -7.63
N SER A 15 1.64 -10.25 -6.72
CA SER A 15 0.25 -10.47 -6.30
C SER A 15 0.14 -10.31 -4.79
N PHE A 16 -0.82 -9.52 -4.34
CA PHE A 16 -0.98 -9.16 -2.94
C PHE A 16 -2.46 -9.21 -2.56
N SER A 17 -2.76 -9.84 -1.44
CA SER A 17 -4.05 -9.64 -0.80
C SER A 17 -4.13 -8.24 -0.17
N PRO A 18 -5.33 -7.74 0.15
CA PRO A 18 -5.51 -6.42 0.74
C PRO A 18 -4.67 -6.19 2.01
N GLU A 19 -4.50 -7.22 2.84
CA GLU A 19 -3.61 -7.15 4.01
C GLU A 19 -2.14 -7.09 3.63
N ASP A 20 -1.71 -7.92 2.69
CA ASP A 20 -0.30 -8.02 2.30
C ASP A 20 0.19 -6.72 1.66
N VAL A 21 -0.61 -6.08 0.81
CA VAL A 21 -0.21 -4.81 0.20
C VAL A 21 -0.12 -3.69 1.23
N VAL A 22 -1.05 -3.62 2.19
CA VAL A 22 -0.98 -2.63 3.27
C VAL A 22 0.27 -2.84 4.11
N ASN A 23 0.53 -4.09 4.53
CA ASN A 23 1.74 -4.43 5.30
C ASN A 23 3.03 -4.12 4.53
N SER A 24 3.08 -4.48 3.26
CA SER A 24 4.28 -4.26 2.43
C SER A 24 4.50 -2.76 2.18
N CYS A 25 3.44 -1.98 1.98
CA CYS A 25 3.57 -0.52 1.89
C CYS A 25 4.09 0.08 3.19
N LEU A 26 3.63 -0.39 4.35
CA LEU A 26 4.10 0.09 5.65
C LEU A 26 5.58 -0.23 5.86
N ASP A 27 5.99 -1.48 5.60
CA ASP A 27 7.38 -1.92 5.67
C ASP A 27 8.30 -1.07 4.78
N LEU A 28 7.87 -0.80 3.54
CA LEU A 28 8.63 -0.01 2.58
C LEU A 28 8.71 1.49 2.90
N MET A 29 7.72 2.04 3.62
CA MET A 29 7.77 3.43 4.09
C MET A 29 8.62 3.62 5.35
N GLY A 30 9.03 2.53 6.00
CA GLY A 30 9.94 2.54 7.15
C GLY A 30 9.25 2.17 8.47
N PRO A 31 9.92 2.35 9.62
CA PRO A 31 9.44 1.95 10.95
C PRO A 31 8.33 2.87 11.48
N ILE A 32 7.35 3.19 10.64
CA ILE A 32 6.12 3.83 11.04
C ILE A 32 5.30 2.73 11.70
N THR A 33 5.41 2.67 13.03
CA THR A 33 4.57 1.79 13.81
C THR A 33 3.20 2.42 13.76
N MET A 34 2.30 1.88 12.93
CA MET A 34 0.91 2.31 12.95
C MET A 34 0.34 2.03 14.33
N SER A 35 0.30 3.06 15.16
CA SER A 35 -0.05 3.03 16.57
C SER A 35 -1.53 2.68 16.75
N GLU A 36 -2.32 2.90 15.71
CA GLU A 36 -3.75 2.61 15.67
C GLU A 36 -4.07 1.45 14.71
N GLU A 37 -4.34 0.27 15.27
CA GLU A 37 -4.83 -0.90 14.52
C GLU A 37 -6.15 -0.63 13.78
N SER A 38 -6.97 0.29 14.29
CA SER A 38 -8.17 0.82 13.65
C SER A 38 -7.85 1.48 12.30
N THR A 39 -6.75 2.24 12.23
CA THR A 39 -6.29 2.89 10.99
C THR A 39 -5.80 1.85 9.99
N ARG A 40 -5.05 0.84 10.44
CA ARG A 40 -4.61 -0.26 9.58
C ARG A 40 -5.80 -1.03 9.01
N SER A 41 -6.78 -1.35 9.85
CA SER A 41 -8.00 -2.04 9.46
C SER A 41 -8.82 -1.24 8.44
N ALA A 42 -8.91 0.09 8.60
CA ALA A 42 -9.60 0.95 7.64
C ALA A 42 -8.92 0.95 6.26
N LEU A 43 -7.58 0.98 6.21
CA LEU A 43 -6.82 0.89 4.97
C LEU A 43 -7.02 -0.47 4.27
N ILE A 44 -6.99 -1.57 5.03
CA ILE A 44 -7.25 -2.91 4.50
C ILE A 44 -8.65 -2.98 3.90
N GLN A 45 -9.67 -2.50 4.61
CA GLN A 45 -11.04 -2.45 4.08
C GLN A 45 -11.14 -1.60 2.81
N HIS A 46 -10.44 -0.47 2.76
CA HIS A 46 -10.44 0.41 1.59
C HIS A 46 -9.83 -0.29 0.37
N VAL A 47 -8.71 -0.98 0.54
CA VAL A 47 -8.11 -1.79 -0.52
C VAL A 47 -9.04 -2.94 -0.90
N ALA A 48 -9.60 -3.66 0.07
CA ALA A 48 -10.47 -4.82 -0.13
C ALA A 48 -11.72 -4.50 -0.98
N LYS A 49 -12.27 -3.27 -0.88
CA LYS A 49 -13.38 -2.82 -1.73
C LYS A 49 -13.09 -2.93 -3.23
N LYS A 50 -11.83 -2.82 -3.62
CA LYS A 50 -11.37 -2.91 -5.01
C LYS A 50 -10.78 -4.30 -5.34
N GLY A 51 -10.82 -5.27 -4.42
CA GLY A 51 -10.33 -6.66 -4.59
C GLY A 51 -8.84 -6.87 -4.29
N ASP A 52 -8.27 -8.01 -4.70
CA ASP A 52 -6.82 -8.24 -4.62
C ASP A 52 -6.05 -7.26 -5.52
N LEU A 53 -4.75 -7.06 -5.23
CA LEU A 53 -3.87 -6.23 -6.04
C LEU A 53 -2.88 -7.11 -6.80
N SER A 54 -2.95 -7.04 -8.14
CA SER A 54 -2.00 -7.71 -9.01
C SER A 54 -1.15 -6.71 -9.79
N LEU A 55 0.09 -6.55 -9.36
CA LEU A 55 1.17 -5.85 -10.08
C LEU A 55 1.85 -6.75 -11.14
N ARG A 56 1.41 -8.01 -11.28
CA ARG A 56 1.87 -8.96 -12.32
C ARG A 56 1.53 -8.41 -13.70
N LYS A 57 2.55 -8.33 -14.56
CA LYS A 57 2.42 -7.86 -15.96
C LYS A 57 1.76 -6.48 -16.09
N ARG A 58 1.86 -5.63 -15.05
CA ARG A 58 1.39 -4.24 -15.16
C ARG A 58 2.22 -3.54 -16.24
N GLU A 59 1.53 -2.85 -17.15
CA GLU A 59 2.17 -1.79 -17.92
C GLU A 59 2.27 -0.58 -16.99
N SER A 60 3.41 0.11 -17.00
CA SER A 60 3.61 1.27 -16.12
C SER A 60 2.53 2.32 -16.38
N GLY A 61 1.84 2.77 -15.33
CA GLY A 61 0.78 3.78 -15.42
C GLY A 61 -0.66 3.25 -15.52
N LYS A 62 -0.91 1.97 -15.20
CA LYS A 62 -2.28 1.41 -15.10
C LYS A 62 -2.94 1.67 -13.74
N ALA A 63 -4.22 1.33 -13.64
CA ALA A 63 -5.08 1.48 -12.46
C ALA A 63 -4.48 0.88 -11.18
N GLU A 64 -3.64 -0.15 -11.30
CA GLU A 64 -2.96 -0.79 -10.16
C GLU A 64 -1.86 0.09 -9.57
N ASP A 65 -1.11 0.82 -10.40
CA ASP A 65 -0.09 1.78 -9.94
C ASP A 65 -0.77 2.94 -9.19
N GLU A 66 -1.90 3.43 -9.73
CA GLU A 66 -2.70 4.49 -9.11
C GLU A 66 -3.29 4.04 -7.77
N ARG A 67 -3.72 2.78 -7.68
CA ARG A 67 -4.27 2.20 -6.46
C ARG A 67 -3.22 2.06 -5.36
N VAL A 68 -1.98 1.71 -5.69
CA VAL A 68 -0.85 1.73 -4.75
C VAL A 68 -0.51 3.16 -4.35
N ALA A 69 -0.49 4.10 -5.30
CA ALA A 69 -0.23 5.51 -5.03
C ALA A 69 -1.28 6.12 -4.09
N GLU A 70 -2.57 5.80 -4.29
CA GLU A 70 -3.69 6.20 -3.43
C GLU A 70 -3.50 5.65 -2.01
N LEU A 71 -3.16 4.35 -1.88
CA LEU A 71 -2.89 3.73 -0.59
C LEU A 71 -1.72 4.41 0.13
N LEU A 72 -0.61 4.67 -0.55
CA LEU A 72 0.54 5.36 0.03
C LEU A 72 0.19 6.80 0.44
N GLY A 73 -0.63 7.50 -0.36
CA GLY A 73 -1.15 8.81 -0.03
C GLY A 73 -2.02 8.79 1.22
N LEU A 74 -2.89 7.79 1.37
CA LEU A 74 -3.70 7.59 2.57
C LEU A 74 -2.84 7.32 3.79
N ILE A 75 -1.85 6.42 3.70
CA ILE A 75 -0.95 6.13 4.82
C ILE A 75 -0.18 7.39 5.22
N ALA A 76 0.38 8.13 4.25
CA ALA A 76 1.08 9.39 4.52
C ALA A 76 0.16 10.48 5.12
N ALA A 77 -1.14 10.44 4.81
CA ALA A 77 -2.14 11.36 5.36
C ALA A 77 -2.65 10.95 6.76
N THR A 78 -2.36 9.73 7.24
CA THR A 78 -2.71 9.34 8.61
C THR A 78 -1.96 10.21 9.62
N LYS A 79 -2.60 10.50 10.76
CA LYS A 79 -2.12 11.46 11.79
C LYS A 79 -0.74 11.11 12.39
N GLU A 80 -0.20 9.96 12.08
CA GLU A 80 1.11 9.48 12.54
C GLU A 80 2.27 10.22 11.89
N TYR A 81 2.04 10.83 10.71
CA TYR A 81 3.05 11.68 10.04
C TYR A 81 3.09 13.12 10.58
N HIS A 82 2.11 13.55 11.37
CA HIS A 82 1.97 14.94 11.84
C HIS A 82 2.50 15.22 13.26
N ARG A 83 3.21 14.28 13.89
CA ARG A 83 3.92 14.49 15.17
C ARG A 83 5.41 14.10 15.08
N ALA A 84 6.06 14.47 13.99
CA ALA A 84 7.52 14.51 13.89
C ALA A 84 7.99 15.97 13.87
#